data_AF-A0AA51EY29-F1
#
_entry.id   AF-A0AA51EY29-F1
#
_cell.length_a   1.000
_cell.length_b   1.000
_cell.length_c   1.000
_cell.angle_alpha   90.00
_cell.angle_beta   90.00
_cell.angle_gamma   90.00
#
_symmetry.space_group_name_H-M   'P 1'
#
loop_
_entity.id
_entity.type
_entity.pdbx_description
1 polymer ?
#
loop_
_entity_poly.entity_id
_entity_poly.type
_entity_poly.pdbx_seq_one_letter_code
_entity_poly.pdbx_strand_id
1 'polypeptide(L)' 'NFDMDQAGMKQQLLHLQQLLTFASPALARHLASKDSGNMYFCFRWLLVWFKREFSFRDIM' A
#
# COMPACT_ATOMS: atom_id res chain seq x y z
N ASN A 1 -2.97 -5.90 11.67
CA ASN A 1 -1.69 -5.65 10.97
C ASN A 1 -0.51 -6.43 11.52
N PHE A 2 -0.48 -6.74 12.82
CA PHE A 2 0.67 -7.40 13.46
C PHE A 2 0.43 -8.89 13.77
N ASP A 3 -0.72 -9.44 13.36
CA ASP A 3 -0.99 -10.88 13.45
C ASP A 3 -0.02 -11.66 12.56
N MET A 4 0.36 -12.86 13.02
CA MET A 4 1.37 -13.70 12.36
C MET A 4 0.98 -14.07 10.92
N ASP A 5 -0.32 -14.20 10.63
CA ASP A 5 -0.84 -14.54 9.29
C ASP A 5 -0.83 -13.35 8.31
N GLN A 6 -0.63 -12.13 8.84
CA GLN A 6 -0.69 -10.84 8.16
C GLN A 6 -1.98 -10.63 7.34
N ALA A 7 -3.09 -11.27 7.73
CA ALA A 7 -4.34 -11.23 6.95
C ALA A 7 -4.83 -9.78 6.74
N GLY A 8 -4.82 -8.97 7.81
CA GLY A 8 -5.21 -7.56 7.73
C GLY A 8 -4.32 -6.73 6.79
N MET A 9 -3.01 -6.97 6.78
CA MET A 9 -2.07 -6.24 5.92
C MET A 9 -2.28 -6.61 4.44
N LYS A 10 -2.44 -7.90 4.15
CA LYS A 10 -2.76 -8.38 2.79
C LYS A 10 -4.06 -7.78 2.27
N GLN A 11 -5.08 -7.72 3.13
CA GLN A 11 -6.37 -7.10 2.77
C GLN A 11 -6.22 -5.60 2.48
N GLN A 12 -5.46 -4.86 3.29
CA GLN A 12 -5.22 -3.42 3.06
C GLN A 12 -4.49 -3.17 1.73
N LEU A 13 -3.48 -3.98 1.39
CA LEU A 13 -2.77 -3.89 0.11
C LEU A 13 -3.67 -4.21 -1.09
N LEU A 14 -4.53 -5.22 -0.97
CA LEU A 14 -5.54 -5.55 -1.98
C LEU A 14 -6.53 -4.39 -2.20
N HIS A 15 -7.04 -3.80 -1.12
CA HIS A 15 -7.93 -2.64 -1.21
C HIS A 15 -7.22 -1.44 -1.86
N LEU A 16 -5.95 -1.20 -1.55
CA LEU A 16 -5.16 -0.14 -2.19
C LEU A 16 -5.02 -0.35 -3.70
N GLN A 17 -4.75 -1.60 -4.13
CA GLN A 17 -4.71 -1.96 -5.54
C GLN A 17 -6.06 -1.72 -6.24
N GLN A 18 -7.18 -2.07 -5.59
CA GLN A 18 -8.53 -1.86 -6.13
C GLN A 18 -8.86 -0.37 -6.26
N LEU A 19 -8.58 0.42 -5.23
CA LEU A 19 -8.75 1.88 -5.24
C LEU A 19 -7.90 2.53 -6.35
N LEU A 20 -6.65 2.10 -6.51
CA LEU A 20 -5.79 2.59 -7.58
C LEU A 20 -6.33 2.22 -8.97
N THR A 21 -6.86 1.01 -9.12
CA THR A 21 -7.47 0.55 -10.38
C THR A 21 -8.68 1.40 -10.76
N PHE A 22 -9.49 1.79 -9.78
CA PHE A 22 -10.63 2.68 -9.99
C PHE A 22 -10.18 4.14 -10.27
N ALA A 23 -9.30 4.69 -9.45
CA ALA A 23 -8.89 6.10 -9.53
C ALA A 23 -7.95 6.40 -10.71
N SER A 24 -7.06 5.47 -11.06
CA SER A 24 -6.09 5.61 -12.15
C SER A 24 -5.77 4.26 -12.80
N PRO A 25 -6.62 3.78 -13.74
CA PRO A 25 -6.40 2.51 -14.43
C PRO A 25 -5.07 2.44 -15.19
N ALA A 26 -4.59 3.58 -15.71
CA ALA A 26 -3.30 3.65 -16.41
C ALA A 26 -2.12 3.33 -15.48
N LEU A 27 -2.12 3.91 -14.27
CA LEU A 27 -1.07 3.63 -13.28
C LEU A 27 -1.17 2.19 -12.76
N ALA A 28 -2.38 1.70 -12.48
CA ALA A 28 -2.58 0.31 -12.07
C ALA A 28 -2.02 -0.68 -13.11
N ARG A 29 -2.32 -0.48 -14.41
CA ARG A 29 -1.76 -1.30 -15.50
C ARG A 29 -0.25 -1.20 -15.59
N HIS A 30 0.32 -0.02 -15.43
CA HIS A 30 1.76 0.17 -15.42
C HIS A 30 2.43 -0.64 -14.29
N LEU A 31 1.93 -0.51 -13.05
CA LEU A 31 2.46 -1.26 -11.92
C LEU A 31 2.32 -2.77 -12.10
N ALA A 32 1.18 -3.24 -12.61
CA ALA A 32 0.98 -4.65 -12.94
C ALA A 32 2.01 -5.15 -13.99
N SER A 33 2.30 -4.36 -15.02
CA SER A 33 3.31 -4.69 -16.04
C SER A 33 4.75 -4.74 -15.51
N LYS A 34 4.98 -4.20 -14.30
CA LYS A 34 6.26 -4.16 -13.60
C LYS A 34 6.29 -5.09 -12.38
N ASP A 35 5.39 -6.07 -12.30
CA ASP A 35 5.24 -6.99 -11.18
C ASP A 35 5.09 -6.29 -9.81
N SER A 36 4.54 -5.08 -9.83
CA SER A 36 4.34 -4.21 -8.66
C SER A 36 2.86 -4.08 -8.29
N GLY A 37 1.98 -4.91 -8.86
CA GLY A 37 0.54 -4.88 -8.61
C GLY A 37 0.14 -5.32 -7.20
N ASN A 38 1.00 -6.06 -6.50
CA ASN A 38 0.81 -6.47 -5.10
C ASN A 38 0.97 -5.31 -4.09
N MET A 39 1.42 -4.14 -4.54
CA MET A 39 1.60 -2.95 -3.73
C MET A 39 2.58 -3.10 -2.54
N TYR A 40 3.50 -4.08 -2.55
CA TYR A 40 4.42 -4.30 -1.42
C TYR A 40 5.33 -3.11 -1.12
N PHE A 41 5.57 -2.21 -2.09
CA PHE A 41 6.26 -0.95 -1.84
C PHE A 41 5.49 0.00 -0.89
N CYS A 42 4.18 -0.20 -0.72
CA CYS A 42 3.34 0.50 0.27
C CYS A 42 3.25 -0.22 1.62
N PHE A 43 3.88 -1.40 1.79
CA PHE A 43 3.76 -2.18 3.02
C PHE A 43 4.18 -1.37 4.26
N ARG A 44 5.33 -0.70 4.19
CA ARG A 44 5.82 0.12 5.31
C ARG A 44 4.86 1.28 5.62
N TRP A 45 4.28 1.89 4.58
CA TRP A 45 3.33 2.98 4.75
C TRP A 45 2.14 2.56 5.62
N LEU A 46 1.59 1.37 5.36
CA LEU A 46 0.44 0.84 6.07
C LEU A 46 0.80 0.22 7.42
N LEU A 47 2.01 -0.35 7.54
CA LEU A 47 2.47 -0.97 8.79
C LEU A 47 2.67 0.06 9.90
N VAL A 48 3.26 1.21 9.57
CA VAL A 48 3.59 2.26 10.55
C VAL A 48 2.88 3.57 10.27
N TRP A 49 1.77 3.53 9.52
CA TRP A 49 0.92 4.69 9.20
C TRP A 49 1.73 5.91 8.72
N PHE A 50 2.54 5.70 7.68
CA PHE A 50 3.36 6.73 7.02
C PHE A 50 4.38 7.46 7.92
N LYS A 51 4.64 6.98 9.14
CA LYS A 51 5.60 7.59 10.07
C LYS A 51 7.04 7.65 9.55
N ARG A 52 7.37 6.97 8.44
CA ARG A 52 8.71 6.95 7.84
C ARG A 52 8.80 7.76 6.55
N GLU A 53 7.70 8.38 6.14
CA GLU A 53 7.54 9.08 4.87
C GLU A 53 7.38 10.59 5.07
N PHE A 54 7.02 11.01 6.29
CA PHE A 54 6.79 12.41 6.66
C PHE A 54 7.66 12.84 7.85
N SER A 55 7.84 14.14 8.02
CA SER A 55 8.61 14.69 9.14
C SER A 55 7.90 14.42 10.47
N PHE A 56 8.63 14.43 11.57
CA PHE A 56 8.04 14.24 12.91
C PHE A 56 6.89 15.21 13.20
N ARG A 57 7.00 16.46 12.72
CA ARG A 57 5.96 17.48 12.86
C ARG A 57 4.67 17.12 12.13
N ASP A 58 4.76 16.42 11.00
CA ASP A 58 3.61 16.08 10.16
C ASP A 58 2.89 14.80 10.61
N ILE A 59 3.49 14.02 11.53
CA ILE A 59 3.01 12.70 11.98
C ILE A 59 2.71 12.63 13.49
N MET A 60 2.88 13.75 14.19
CA MET A 60 2.58 13.91 15.61
C MET A 60 1.13 14.35 15.80
#